data_AF-A0A382UQF6-F1
#
_entry.id   AF-A0A382UQF6-F1
#
_cell.length_a   1.000
_cell.length_b   1.000
_cell.length_c   1.000
_cell.angle_alpha   90.00
_cell.angle_beta   90.00
_cell.angle_gamma   90.00
#
_symmetry.space_group_name_H-M   'P 1'
#
loop_
_entity.id
_entity.type
_entity.pdbx_description
1 polymer ?
#
loop_
_entity_poly.entity_id
_entity_poly.type
_entity_poly.pdbx_seq_one_letter_code
_entity_poly.pdbx_strand_id
1 'polypeptide(L)'
;VTTPISYLSATGTVAYSLAAGTAGQIKMLVCTVAASTPVGVLTPVASANDGYNTITFNAVGETATLLYTNSGWMILALGGTSAALAAGTGPVTA
;
A
#
# COMPACT_ATOMS: atom_id res chain seq x y z
N VAL A 1 -14.43 -5.75 13.49
CA VAL A 1 -13.52 -4.58 13.49
C VAL A 1 -12.24 -5.01 12.81
N THR A 2 -11.90 -4.46 11.64
CA THR A 2 -10.58 -4.68 11.06
C THR A 2 -9.63 -3.71 11.74
N THR A 3 -8.52 -4.21 12.26
CA THR A 3 -7.54 -3.38 12.95
C THR A 3 -6.99 -2.33 11.97
N PRO A 4 -6.72 -1.10 12.43
CA PRO A 4 -6.13 -0.06 11.57
C PRO A 4 -4.75 -0.50 11.05
N ILE A 5 -4.04 -1.36 11.79
CA ILE A 5 -2.74 -1.91 11.41
C ILE A 5 -2.92 -3.28 10.74
N SER A 6 -2.22 -3.50 9.63
CA SER A 6 -2.00 -4.80 9.01
C SER A 6 -0.51 -5.06 8.81
N TYR A 7 -0.07 -6.24 9.21
CA TYR A 7 1.29 -6.70 8.98
C TYR A 7 1.35 -7.52 7.70
N LEU A 8 2.29 -7.17 6.82
CA LEU A 8 2.53 -7.86 5.57
C LEU A 8 3.74 -8.78 5.73
N SER A 9 3.62 -9.98 5.18
CA SER A 9 4.67 -10.99 5.16
C SER A 9 4.88 -11.43 3.71
N ALA A 10 5.94 -10.93 3.08
CA ALA A 10 6.27 -11.20 1.68
C ALA A 10 7.45 -12.19 1.59
N THR A 11 7.14 -13.48 1.51
CA THR A 11 8.11 -14.55 1.22
C THR A 11 7.85 -15.07 -0.20
N GLY A 12 8.67 -14.70 -1.18
CA GLY A 12 8.31 -14.81 -2.60
C GLY A 12 7.27 -13.77 -3.06
N THR A 13 7.05 -13.61 -4.38
CA THR A 13 6.19 -12.54 -4.93
C THR A 13 4.75 -12.74 -4.46
N VAL A 14 4.20 -11.75 -3.77
CA VAL A 14 2.84 -11.79 -3.23
C VAL A 14 2.04 -10.59 -3.75
N ALA A 15 0.83 -10.87 -4.24
CA ALA A 15 -0.15 -9.83 -4.54
C ALA A 15 -1.13 -9.72 -3.36
N TYR A 16 -1.28 -8.51 -2.82
CA TYR A 16 -2.25 -8.19 -1.80
C TYR A 16 -3.36 -7.33 -2.41
N SER A 17 -4.59 -7.53 -1.95
CA SER A 17 -5.70 -6.64 -2.25
C SER A 17 -6.14 -5.90 -0.99
N LEU A 18 -6.37 -4.59 -1.12
CA LEU A 18 -7.00 -3.79 -0.07
C LEU A 18 -8.43 -3.47 -0.48
N ALA A 19 -9.39 -4.09 0.21
CA ALA A 19 -10.80 -3.80 -0.01
C ALA A 19 -11.13 -2.33 0.26
N ALA A 20 -12.25 -1.85 -0.29
CA ALA A 20 -12.78 -0.53 0.03
C ALA A 20 -12.97 -0.36 1.55
N GLY A 21 -12.58 0.81 2.05
CA GLY A 21 -12.77 1.19 3.44
C GLY A 21 -14.10 1.90 3.68
N THR A 22 -14.23 2.49 4.86
CA THR A 22 -15.28 3.45 5.21
C THR A 22 -14.70 4.85 5.28
N ALA A 23 -15.46 5.88 4.88
CA ALA A 23 -14.98 7.26 4.90
C ALA A 23 -14.41 7.65 6.28
N GLY A 24 -13.19 8.18 6.30
CA GLY A 24 -12.46 8.52 7.53
C GLY A 24 -11.59 7.40 8.10
N GLN A 25 -11.62 6.20 7.51
CA GLN A 25 -10.80 5.08 7.97
C GLN A 25 -9.32 5.31 7.66
N ILE A 26 -8.47 5.14 8.67
CA ILE A 26 -7.01 5.07 8.50
C ILE A 26 -6.57 3.61 8.41
N LYS A 27 -5.66 3.33 7.47
CA LYS A 27 -4.98 2.05 7.34
C LYS A 27 -3.47 2.24 7.41
N MET A 28 -2.83 1.45 8.25
CA MET A 28 -1.38 1.36 8.38
C MET A 28 -0.93 -0.03 7.95
N LEU A 29 0.07 -0.07 7.09
CA LEU A 29 0.66 -1.28 6.54
C LEU A 29 2.11 -1.33 6.95
N VAL A 30 2.56 -2.47 7.46
CA VAL A 30 3.94 -2.68 7.91
C VAL A 30 4.46 -4.00 7.36
N CYS A 31 5.53 -3.96 6.57
CA CYS A 31 6.20 -5.16 6.10
C CYS A 31 7.11 -5.70 7.22
N THR A 32 6.80 -6.88 7.76
CA THR A 32 7.56 -7.49 8.86
C THR A 32 8.43 -8.65 8.41
N VAL A 33 8.18 -9.21 7.22
CA VAL A 33 8.96 -10.31 6.65
C VAL A 33 9.19 -10.04 5.17
N ALA A 34 10.46 -10.06 4.75
CA ALA A 34 10.89 -10.00 3.36
C ALA A 34 12.11 -10.93 3.19
N ALA A 35 12.08 -11.80 2.18
CA ALA A 35 13.09 -12.86 2.08
C ALA A 35 14.25 -12.55 1.10
N SER A 36 14.06 -11.85 -0.02
CA SER A 36 15.14 -11.75 -1.03
C SER A 36 15.03 -10.72 -2.17
N THR A 37 14.07 -9.78 -2.18
CA THR A 37 13.15 -9.66 -3.32
C THR A 37 12.31 -10.92 -3.37
N PRO A 38 11.15 -10.74 -2.77
CA PRO A 38 10.01 -10.47 -3.61
C PRO A 38 9.46 -9.06 -3.53
N VAL A 39 8.65 -8.76 -4.53
CA VAL A 39 7.78 -7.59 -4.58
C VAL A 39 6.45 -8.00 -3.95
N GLY A 40 6.17 -7.54 -2.74
CA GLY A 40 4.83 -7.51 -2.19
C GLY A 40 4.07 -6.36 -2.83
N VAL A 41 3.18 -6.64 -3.79
CA VAL A 41 2.41 -5.60 -4.47
C VAL A 41 1.05 -5.51 -3.83
N LEU A 42 0.74 -4.38 -3.20
CA LEU A 42 -0.61 -4.08 -2.75
C LEU A 42 -1.36 -3.30 -3.83
N THR A 43 -2.52 -3.82 -4.22
CA THR A 43 -3.47 -3.13 -5.11
C THR A 43 -4.75 -2.82 -4.33
N PRO A 44 -5.04 -1.54 -4.04
CA PRO A 44 -6.33 -1.15 -3.51
C PRO A 44 -7.44 -1.36 -4.54
N VAL A 45 -8.56 -1.94 -4.13
CA VAL A 45 -9.75 -2.13 -4.98
C VAL A 45 -10.36 -0.77 -5.38
N ALA A 46 -10.15 0.24 -4.54
CA ALA A 46 -10.56 1.62 -4.81
C ALA A 46 -9.41 2.57 -4.46
N SER A 47 -8.71 3.10 -5.46
CA SER A 47 -7.80 4.24 -5.30
C SER A 47 -8.58 5.54 -5.46
N ALA A 48 -8.24 6.57 -4.69
CA ALA A 48 -9.02 7.82 -4.65
C ALA A 48 -8.80 8.74 -5.87
N ASN A 49 -8.44 8.19 -7.04
CA ASN A 49 -7.96 8.95 -8.20
C ASN A 49 -6.75 9.87 -7.90
N ASP A 50 -5.99 9.58 -6.85
CA ASP A 50 -4.74 10.29 -6.52
C ASP A 50 -3.55 9.84 -7.39
N GLY A 51 -3.84 9.11 -8.47
CA GLY A 51 -2.89 8.83 -9.53
C GLY A 51 -1.92 7.68 -9.27
N TYR A 52 -2.12 6.85 -8.24
CA TYR A 52 -1.39 5.57 -8.09
C TYR A 52 -2.29 4.34 -8.33
N ASN A 53 -1.66 3.21 -8.62
CA ASN A 53 -2.33 1.93 -8.83
C ASN A 53 -1.91 0.86 -7.82
N THR A 54 -0.62 0.86 -7.44
CA THR A 54 -0.07 -0.15 -6.53
C THR A 54 0.96 0.44 -5.57
N ILE A 55 1.19 -0.25 -4.45
CA ILE A 55 2.26 0.04 -3.49
C ILE A 55 3.15 -1.20 -3.38
N THR A 56 4.47 -1.01 -3.43
CA THR A 56 5.44 -2.13 -3.48
C THR A 56 6.24 -2.24 -2.18
N PHE A 57 6.13 -3.37 -1.50
CA PHE A 57 6.92 -3.71 -0.33
C PHE A 57 8.01 -4.73 -0.73
N ASN A 58 9.28 -4.33 -0.71
CA ASN A 58 10.46 -5.13 -1.04
C ASN A 58 11.32 -5.51 0.19
N ALA A 59 11.14 -4.83 1.33
CA ALA A 59 12.01 -4.99 2.49
C ALA A 59 11.25 -4.93 3.83
N VAL A 60 11.84 -5.54 4.86
CA VAL A 60 11.34 -5.44 6.24
C VAL A 60 11.49 -4.00 6.72
N GLY A 61 10.46 -3.49 7.39
CA GLY A 61 10.42 -2.13 7.94
C GLY A 61 9.78 -1.10 7.01
N GLU A 62 9.47 -1.47 5.77
CA GLU A 62 8.70 -0.60 4.88
C GLU A 62 7.25 -0.45 5.33
N THR A 63 6.70 0.75 5.16
CA THR A 63 5.37 1.10 5.65
C THR A 63 4.58 1.97 4.68
N ALA A 64 3.25 1.90 4.76
CA ALA A 64 2.37 2.86 4.10
C ALA A 64 1.21 3.23 5.02
N THR A 65 0.86 4.51 5.04
CA THR A 65 -0.32 5.02 5.75
C THR A 65 -1.31 5.57 4.74
N LEU A 66 -2.56 5.13 4.81
CA LEU A 66 -3.62 5.51 3.89
C LEU A 66 -4.86 6.02 4.65
N LEU A 67 -5.59 6.92 4.00
CA LEU A 67 -6.90 7.41 4.43
C LEU A 67 -7.95 7.04 3.38
N TYR A 68 -9.05 6.40 3.81
CA TYR A 68 -10.18 6.18 2.93
C TYR A 68 -11.09 7.41 2.91
N THR A 69 -11.18 8.05 1.75
CA THR A 69 -12.06 9.20 1.50
C THR A 69 -12.45 9.24 0.02
N ASN A 70 -13.54 9.94 -0.31
CA ASN A 70 -14.01 10.05 -1.70
C ASN A 70 -14.12 8.67 -2.41
N SER A 71 -14.57 7.65 -1.66
CA SER A 71 -14.67 6.26 -2.13
C SER A 71 -13.36 5.64 -2.63
N GLY A 72 -12.20 6.09 -2.13
CA GLY A 72 -10.92 5.45 -2.42
C GLY A 72 -9.86 5.67 -1.33
N TRP A 73 -8.76 4.94 -1.44
CA TRP A 73 -7.61 5.07 -0.55
C TRP A 73 -6.65 6.14 -1.07
N MET A 74 -6.43 7.18 -0.29
CA MET A 74 -5.38 8.18 -0.51
C MET A 74 -4.13 7.80 0.28
N ILE A 75 -2.96 7.94 -0.35
CA ILE A 75 -1.68 7.79 0.35
C ILE A 75 -1.43 9.04 1.21
N LEU A 76 -1.17 8.84 2.51
CA LEU A 76 -0.72 9.91 3.41
C LEU A 76 0.80 9.91 3.60
N ALA A 77 1.41 8.73 3.64
CA ALA A 77 2.85 8.56 3.82
C ALA A 77 3.31 7.21 3.27
N LEU A 78 4.54 7.20 2.72
CA LEU A 78 5.29 6.01 2.34
C LEU A 78 6.61 6.03 3.11
N GLY A 79 6.91 4.94 3.82
CA GLY A 79 8.18 4.78 4.53
C GLY A 79 9.01 3.70 3.88
N GLY A 80 10.07 4.07 3.17
CA GLY A 80 10.99 3.13 2.49
C GLY A 80 10.42 2.43 1.25
N THR A 81 9.11 2.44 1.05
CA THR A 81 8.37 1.86 -0.08
C THR A 81 8.12 2.90 -1.19
N SER A 82 7.54 2.46 -2.31
CA SER A 82 7.11 3.32 -3.42
C SER A 82 5.73 2.90 -3.95
N ALA A 83 5.01 3.87 -4.51
CA ALA A 83 3.77 3.63 -5.22
C ALA A 83 3.94 3.82 -6.73
N ALA A 84 3.34 2.95 -7.54
CA ALA A 84 3.38 3.08 -9.00
C ALA A 84 2.26 4.00 -9.48
N LEU A 85 2.59 4.96 -10.35
CA LEU A 85 1.61 5.86 -10.97
C LEU A 85 0.63 5.08 -11.87
N ALA A 86 -0.64 5.47 -11.87
CA ALA A 86 -1.68 4.95 -12.74
C ALA A 86 -1.51 5.41 -14.21
N ALA A 87 -0.91 6.58 -14.42
CA ALA A 87 -0.53 7.08 -15.74
C ALA A 87 0.80 7.87 -15.64
N GLY A 88 1.92 7.23 -15.99
CA GLY A 88 3.24 7.87 -15.99
C GLY A 88 4.38 6.88 -15.82
N THR A 89 5.59 7.29 -16.21
CA THR A 89 6.83 6.51 -16.00
C THR A 89 7.56 7.04 -14.78
N GLY A 90 7.21 6.56 -13.59
CA GLY A 90 7.96 6.84 -12.37
C GLY A 90 7.23 6.42 -11.09
N PRO A 91 7.94 5.98 -10.04
CA PRO A 91 7.33 5.78 -8.73
C PRO A 91 7.03 7.13 -8.06
N VAL A 92 5.88 7.21 -7.36
CA VAL A 92 5.68 8.20 -6.32
C VAL A 92 6.50 7.75 -5.11
N THR A 93 7.47 8.58 -4.74
CA THR A 93 8.22 8.46 -3.49
C THR A 93 7.88 9.70 -2.67
N ALA A 94 7.47 9.51 -1.42
CA ALA A 94 7.12 10.57 -0.49
C ALA A 94 8.34 10.91 0.38
#